data_AF-A0A5N7AQU4-F1
#
_entry.id   AF-A0A5N7AQU4-F1
#
_cell.length_a   1.000
_cell.length_b   1.000
_cell.length_c   1.000
_cell.angle_alpha   90.00
_cell.angle_beta   90.00
_cell.angle_gamma   90.00
#
_symmetry.space_group_name_H-M   'P 1'
#
loop_
_entity.id
_entity.type
_entity.pdbx_description
1 polymer ?
#
loop_
_entity_poly.entity_id
_entity_poly.type
_entity_poly.pdbx_seq_one_letter_code
_entity_poly.pdbx_strand_id
1 'polypeptide(L)'
;MLHLAFKDSMLKAESVQSQTINPELLPIMPKNYRVQKKCDYAFYFHEDTQQVSDLYDALSSVGAGDVLSQTMDSNTKQRVLFSGLEVKQENGGKDEALAQLATWLAAGMENTRKLWNRSPKALHSYRDLPPMVGWTVIGHDWHTWVTFGATNIGTDRLGRNSSHIQLEIG
;
A
#
# COMPACT_ATOMS: atom_id res chain seq x y z
N MET A 1 18.28 -19.88 -15.16
CA MET A 1 19.14 -18.70 -14.86
C MET A 1 18.36 -17.55 -14.24
N LEU A 2 17.26 -17.06 -14.83
CA LEU A 2 16.47 -15.96 -14.24
C LEU A 2 15.88 -16.29 -12.84
N HIS A 3 15.41 -17.53 -12.64
CA HIS A 3 14.90 -17.97 -11.32
C HIS A 3 15.96 -17.93 -10.21
N LEU A 4 17.26 -18.02 -10.55
CA LEU A 4 18.36 -17.92 -9.58
C LEU A 4 18.54 -16.47 -9.11
N ALA A 5 18.31 -15.50 -10.00
CA ALA A 5 18.33 -14.07 -9.65
C ALA A 5 17.17 -13.67 -8.72
N PHE A 6 16.08 -14.45 -8.72
CA PHE A 6 14.94 -14.26 -7.82
C PHE A 6 14.93 -15.19 -6.61
N LYS A 7 15.86 -16.14 -6.52
CA LYS A 7 15.95 -17.11 -5.42
C LYS A 7 16.26 -16.42 -4.08
N ASP A 8 16.98 -15.30 -4.15
CA ASP A 8 17.29 -14.43 -3.02
C ASP A 8 16.51 -13.10 -3.08
N SER A 9 15.44 -13.03 -3.90
CA SER A 9 14.54 -11.88 -3.87
C SER A 9 13.95 -11.78 -2.47
N MET A 10 13.80 -10.56 -1.95
CA MET A 10 13.04 -10.32 -0.72
C MET A 10 11.55 -10.10 -1.01
N LEU A 11 11.19 -9.92 -2.28
CA LEU A 11 9.86 -9.54 -2.71
C LEU A 11 9.09 -10.70 -3.31
N LYS A 12 7.84 -10.87 -2.85
CA LYS A 12 6.83 -11.73 -3.46
C LYS A 12 5.57 -10.91 -3.75
N ALA A 13 4.82 -11.34 -4.75
CA ALA A 13 3.48 -10.82 -5.03
C ALA A 13 2.45 -11.72 -4.35
N GLU A 14 1.41 -11.12 -3.79
CA GLU A 14 0.26 -11.81 -3.21
C GLU A 14 -1.02 -11.30 -3.86
N SER A 15 -1.97 -12.21 -4.10
CA SER A 15 -3.32 -11.81 -4.51
C SER A 15 -4.06 -11.25 -3.31
N VAL A 16 -4.63 -10.05 -3.45
CA VAL A 16 -5.39 -9.38 -2.38
C VAL A 16 -6.86 -9.18 -2.76
N GLN A 17 -7.30 -9.80 -3.87
CA GLN A 17 -8.68 -9.70 -4.36
C GLN A 17 -9.73 -10.27 -3.39
N SER A 18 -9.37 -11.16 -2.48
CA SER A 18 -10.32 -11.69 -1.47
C SER A 18 -10.28 -10.91 -0.15
N GLN A 19 -9.34 -9.97 -0.01
CA GLN A 19 -9.01 -9.35 1.27
C GLN A 19 -9.86 -8.10 1.47
N THR A 20 -10.09 -7.78 2.74
CA THR A 20 -10.82 -6.58 3.18
C THR A 20 -9.81 -5.60 3.76
N ILE A 21 -9.83 -4.36 3.25
CA ILE A 21 -9.08 -3.26 3.85
C ILE A 21 -9.76 -2.87 5.16
N ASN A 22 -8.98 -2.61 6.21
CA ASN A 22 -9.51 -2.09 7.46
C ASN A 22 -10.28 -0.79 7.18
N PRO A 23 -11.60 -0.74 7.44
CA PRO A 23 -12.40 0.43 7.13
C PRO A 23 -11.91 1.72 7.79
N GLU A 24 -11.24 1.64 8.95
CA GLU A 24 -10.70 2.80 9.66
C GLU A 24 -9.48 3.45 9.00
N LEU A 25 -8.93 2.81 7.97
CA LEU A 25 -7.81 3.31 7.17
C LEU A 25 -8.29 3.88 5.83
N LEU A 26 -9.56 3.70 5.50
CA LEU A 26 -10.10 4.15 4.23
C LEU A 26 -10.31 5.67 4.24
N PRO A 27 -10.05 6.32 3.10
CA PRO A 27 -10.37 7.73 2.95
C PRO A 27 -11.89 7.96 3.08
N ILE A 28 -12.26 9.07 3.70
CA ILE A 28 -13.65 9.48 3.86
C ILE A 28 -14.03 10.31 2.63
N MET A 29 -14.99 9.82 1.83
CA MET A 29 -15.46 10.57 0.67
C MET A 29 -16.53 11.60 1.09
N PRO A 30 -16.78 12.64 0.27
CA PRO A 30 -17.91 13.53 0.46
C PRO A 30 -19.21 12.74 0.66
N LYS A 31 -20.03 13.09 1.66
CA LYS A 31 -21.22 12.32 2.12
C LYS A 31 -20.91 11.08 2.98
N ASN A 32 -19.73 10.97 3.57
CA ASN A 32 -19.35 9.97 4.57
C ASN A 32 -19.41 8.51 4.11
N TYR A 33 -19.34 8.24 2.80
CA TYR A 33 -19.19 6.86 2.31
C TYR A 33 -17.71 6.48 2.23
N ARG A 34 -17.42 5.20 2.54
CA ARG A 34 -16.08 4.62 2.43
C ARG A 34 -16.02 3.72 1.20
N VAL A 35 -15.05 3.94 0.34
CA VAL A 35 -14.85 3.13 -0.86
C VAL A 35 -13.91 1.97 -0.50
N GLN A 36 -14.42 0.73 -0.53
CA GLN A 36 -13.62 -0.48 -0.29
C GLN A 36 -13.02 -1.03 -1.60
N LYS A 37 -12.47 -0.14 -2.42
CA LYS A 37 -11.82 -0.54 -3.66
C LYS A 37 -10.41 -1.02 -3.35
N LYS A 38 -10.04 -2.15 -3.94
CA LYS A 38 -8.76 -2.84 -3.71
C LYS A 38 -8.05 -3.09 -5.02
N CYS A 39 -6.75 -3.27 -4.90
CA CYS A 39 -5.89 -3.77 -5.97
C CYS A 39 -6.13 -5.27 -6.19
N ASP A 40 -5.72 -5.78 -7.34
CA ASP A 40 -5.66 -7.23 -7.59
C ASP A 40 -4.53 -7.89 -6.81
N TYR A 41 -3.35 -7.26 -6.81
CA TYR A 41 -2.14 -7.80 -6.18
C TYR A 41 -1.43 -6.75 -5.32
N ALA A 42 -0.58 -7.23 -4.43
CA ALA A 42 0.32 -6.41 -3.64
C ALA A 42 1.69 -7.08 -3.52
N PHE A 43 2.76 -6.28 -3.49
CA PHE A 43 4.08 -6.78 -3.13
C PHE A 43 4.27 -6.74 -1.62
N TYR A 44 4.95 -7.76 -1.10
CA TYR A 44 5.34 -7.85 0.30
C TYR A 44 6.75 -8.40 0.45
N PHE A 45 7.36 -8.08 1.59
CA PHE A 45 8.61 -8.72 2.00
C PHE A 45 8.33 -10.08 2.61
N HIS A 46 8.97 -11.13 2.12
CA HIS A 46 8.75 -12.49 2.60
C HIS A 46 9.95 -13.02 3.39
N GLU A 47 9.69 -13.90 4.34
CA GLU A 47 10.64 -14.35 5.37
C GLU A 47 11.66 -15.40 4.90
N ASP A 48 11.72 -15.75 3.61
CA ASP A 48 12.70 -16.74 3.11
C ASP A 48 14.15 -16.22 3.22
N THR A 49 14.35 -14.94 3.53
CA THR A 49 15.66 -14.34 3.82
C THR A 49 15.78 -13.97 5.30
N GLN A 50 16.95 -14.22 5.90
CA GLN A 50 17.20 -13.91 7.31
C GLN A 50 16.92 -12.44 7.64
N GLN A 51 17.31 -11.52 6.75
CA GLN A 51 17.08 -10.10 6.92
C GLN A 51 15.59 -9.75 7.06
N VAL A 52 14.71 -10.39 6.28
CA VAL A 52 13.27 -10.16 6.41
C VAL A 52 12.72 -10.86 7.65
N SER A 53 13.16 -12.08 7.95
CA SER A 53 12.79 -12.77 9.20
C SER A 53 13.08 -11.89 10.42
N ASP A 54 14.30 -11.35 10.52
CA ASP A 54 14.73 -10.48 11.62
C ASP A 54 13.86 -9.20 11.72
N LEU A 55 13.43 -8.65 10.57
CA LEU A 55 12.51 -7.51 10.53
C LEU A 55 11.15 -7.86 11.11
N TYR A 56 10.56 -8.99 10.71
CA TYR A 56 9.25 -9.44 11.20
C TYR A 56 9.29 -9.79 12.69
N ASP A 57 10.38 -10.41 13.15
CA ASP A 57 10.60 -10.69 14.58
C ASP A 57 10.71 -9.40 15.39
N ALA A 58 11.48 -8.41 14.90
CA ALA A 58 11.60 -7.11 15.53
C ALA A 58 10.25 -6.40 15.63
N LEU A 59 9.46 -6.39 14.54
CA LEU A 59 8.12 -5.80 14.51
C LEU A 59 7.13 -6.52 15.45
N SER A 60 7.24 -7.85 15.54
CA SER A 60 6.42 -8.65 16.46
C SER A 60 6.77 -8.38 17.91
N SER A 61 8.06 -8.23 18.23
CA SER A 61 8.54 -7.93 19.59
C SER A 61 8.03 -6.61 20.16
N VAL A 62 7.69 -5.65 19.29
CA VAL A 62 7.11 -4.34 19.66
C VAL A 62 5.57 -4.31 19.56
N GLY A 63 4.93 -5.46 19.38
CA GLY A 63 3.47 -5.59 19.33
C GLY A 63 2.82 -5.11 18.03
N ALA A 64 3.60 -5.00 16.93
CA ALA A 64 3.09 -4.61 15.62
C ALA A 64 2.75 -5.81 14.71
N GLY A 65 3.18 -7.02 15.07
CA GLY A 65 3.08 -8.22 14.21
C GLY A 65 1.67 -8.54 13.68
N ASP A 66 0.62 -8.15 14.39
CA ASP A 66 -0.78 -8.44 14.01
C ASP A 66 -1.46 -7.38 13.13
N VAL A 67 -0.78 -6.28 12.79
CA VAL A 67 -1.36 -5.11 12.10
C VAL A 67 -0.39 -4.44 11.11
N LEU A 68 0.50 -5.24 10.51
CA LEU A 68 1.55 -4.75 9.62
C LEU A 68 1.05 -4.23 8.27
N SER A 69 -0.10 -4.71 7.78
CA SER A 69 -0.76 -4.15 6.59
C SER A 69 -2.09 -3.47 6.90
N GLN A 70 -2.61 -2.79 5.88
CA GLN A 70 -3.93 -2.20 5.85
C GLN A 70 -5.08 -3.21 5.73
N THR A 71 -4.80 -4.52 5.68
CA THR A 71 -5.83 -5.57 5.53
C THR A 71 -6.23 -6.20 6.86
N MET A 72 -7.40 -6.85 6.89
CA MET A 72 -7.95 -7.48 8.10
C MET A 72 -7.82 -9.01 8.13
N ASP A 73 -7.46 -9.63 7.01
CA ASP A 73 -7.31 -11.08 6.91
C ASP A 73 -6.14 -11.57 7.78
N SER A 74 -6.30 -12.72 8.45
CA SER A 74 -5.35 -13.20 9.46
C SER A 74 -3.94 -13.41 8.92
N ASN A 75 -3.80 -13.75 7.63
CA ASN A 75 -2.52 -13.96 6.99
C ASN A 75 -1.97 -12.65 6.42
N THR A 76 -2.77 -11.88 5.65
CA THR A 76 -2.24 -10.68 5.00
C THR A 76 -2.07 -9.50 5.94
N LYS A 77 -2.81 -9.41 7.05
CA LYS A 77 -2.64 -8.35 8.08
C LYS A 77 -1.25 -8.37 8.71
N GLN A 78 -0.62 -9.54 8.76
CA GLN A 78 0.70 -9.74 9.37
C GLN A 78 1.83 -9.49 8.37
N ARG A 79 1.55 -9.13 7.12
CA ARG A 79 2.58 -8.89 6.09
C ARG A 79 2.82 -7.40 5.88
N VAL A 80 4.04 -7.03 5.52
CA VAL A 80 4.37 -5.64 5.11
C VAL A 80 3.96 -5.44 3.65
N LEU A 81 2.68 -5.11 3.42
CA LEU A 81 2.13 -4.80 2.08
C LEU A 81 2.41 -3.33 1.71
N PHE A 82 3.58 -3.07 1.14
CA PHE A 82 4.05 -1.71 0.87
C PHE A 82 3.64 -1.16 -0.51
N SER A 83 3.00 -1.98 -1.34
CA SER A 83 2.66 -1.64 -2.73
C SER A 83 1.34 -2.25 -3.17
N GLY A 84 0.80 -1.77 -4.29
CA GLY A 84 -0.36 -2.33 -4.98
C GLY A 84 -0.15 -2.42 -6.49
N LEU A 85 -0.77 -3.41 -7.11
CA LEU A 85 -0.82 -3.65 -8.55
C LEU A 85 -2.27 -3.92 -8.95
N GLU A 86 -2.83 -3.03 -9.76
CA GLU A 86 -4.19 -3.17 -10.31
C GLU A 86 -4.12 -3.49 -11.80
N VAL A 87 -4.80 -4.55 -12.21
CA VAL A 87 -4.75 -5.07 -13.57
C VAL A 87 -6.12 -5.00 -14.22
N LYS A 88 -6.22 -4.33 -15.35
CA LYS A 88 -7.41 -4.31 -16.19
C LYS A 88 -7.09 -4.80 -17.60
N GLN A 89 -8.13 -5.29 -18.27
CA GLN A 89 -8.08 -5.55 -19.71
C GLN A 89 -7.86 -4.25 -20.51
N GLU A 90 -7.53 -4.35 -21.80
CA GLU A 90 -7.19 -3.21 -22.66
C GLU A 90 -8.28 -2.11 -22.71
N ASN A 91 -9.55 -2.52 -22.69
CA ASN A 91 -10.70 -1.63 -22.65
C ASN A 91 -11.21 -1.35 -21.22
N GLY A 92 -10.43 -1.72 -20.20
CA GLY A 92 -10.79 -1.49 -18.81
C GLY A 92 -10.70 -0.02 -18.41
N GLY A 93 -11.49 0.36 -17.41
CA GLY A 93 -11.54 1.73 -16.92
C GLY A 93 -10.21 2.17 -16.30
N LYS A 94 -9.46 3.05 -16.98
CA LYS A 94 -8.20 3.62 -16.48
C LYS A 94 -8.40 4.37 -15.16
N ASP A 95 -9.45 5.18 -15.09
CA ASP A 95 -9.80 5.95 -13.89
C ASP A 95 -10.22 5.04 -12.74
N GLU A 96 -10.91 3.94 -13.05
CA GLU A 96 -11.26 2.95 -12.04
C GLU A 96 -10.01 2.24 -11.49
N ALA A 97 -9.10 1.82 -12.36
CA ALA A 97 -7.85 1.18 -11.94
C ALA A 97 -7.02 2.11 -11.05
N LEU A 98 -6.93 3.38 -11.44
CA LEU A 98 -6.24 4.40 -10.64
C LEU A 98 -6.93 4.64 -9.31
N ALA A 99 -8.26 4.70 -9.26
CA ALA A 99 -9.02 4.87 -8.03
C ALA A 99 -8.85 3.68 -7.07
N GLN A 100 -8.82 2.45 -7.59
CA GLN A 100 -8.53 1.24 -6.81
C GLN A 100 -7.12 1.28 -6.22
N LEU A 101 -6.12 1.59 -7.06
CA LEU A 101 -4.74 1.71 -6.62
C LEU A 101 -4.56 2.81 -5.57
N ALA A 102 -5.14 3.99 -5.82
CA ALA A 102 -5.06 5.12 -4.90
C ALA A 102 -5.68 4.81 -3.54
N THR A 103 -6.84 4.12 -3.53
CA THR A 103 -7.50 3.69 -2.28
C THR A 103 -6.59 2.76 -1.48
N TRP A 104 -5.94 1.80 -2.16
CA TRP A 104 -5.02 0.86 -1.53
C TRP A 104 -3.78 1.54 -0.93
N LEU A 105 -3.17 2.46 -1.69
CA LEU A 105 -1.97 3.19 -1.25
C LEU A 105 -2.29 4.17 -0.11
N ALA A 106 -3.41 4.89 -0.18
CA ALA A 106 -3.83 5.78 0.90
C ALA A 106 -4.06 5.02 2.22
N ALA A 107 -4.74 3.87 2.16
CA ALA A 107 -4.92 3.02 3.33
C ALA A 107 -3.58 2.48 3.88
N GLY A 108 -2.63 2.15 3.00
CA GLY A 108 -1.28 1.76 3.38
C GLY A 108 -0.49 2.88 4.06
N MET A 109 -0.58 4.11 3.54
CA MET A 109 0.04 5.30 4.13
C MET A 109 -0.52 5.58 5.52
N GLU A 110 -1.85 5.55 5.68
CA GLU A 110 -2.49 5.75 6.99
C GLU A 110 -2.12 4.63 7.98
N ASN A 111 -2.04 3.37 7.53
CA ASN A 111 -1.57 2.28 8.39
C ASN A 111 -0.15 2.54 8.88
N THR A 112 0.74 2.90 7.96
CA THR A 112 2.15 3.20 8.25
C THR A 112 2.25 4.35 9.25
N ARG A 113 1.47 5.41 9.05
CA ARG A 113 1.38 6.54 9.98
C ARG A 113 0.91 6.13 11.37
N LYS A 114 -0.14 5.32 11.47
CA LYS A 114 -0.66 4.82 12.75
C LYS A 114 0.36 3.93 13.46
N LEU A 115 1.03 3.02 12.73
CA LEU A 115 2.08 2.16 13.28
C LEU A 115 3.26 2.96 13.81
N TRP A 116 3.72 3.95 13.05
CA TRP A 116 4.84 4.80 13.45
C TRP A 116 4.52 5.61 14.72
N ASN A 117 3.29 6.12 14.81
CA ASN A 117 2.81 6.88 15.96
C ASN A 117 2.51 6.03 17.21
N ARG A 118 2.65 4.70 17.16
CA ARG A 118 2.65 3.87 18.38
C ARG A 118 3.93 4.07 19.20
N SER A 119 5.00 4.56 18.58
CA SER A 119 6.22 4.92 19.28
C SER A 119 6.04 6.27 19.99
N PRO A 120 6.28 6.37 21.31
CA PRO A 120 6.08 7.61 22.08
C PRO A 120 7.10 8.72 21.78
N LYS A 121 8.02 8.52 20.82
CA LYS A 121 9.17 9.40 20.60
C LYS A 121 8.89 10.62 19.71
N ALA A 122 7.86 10.58 18.85
CA ALA A 122 7.43 11.74 18.06
C ALA A 122 6.06 11.49 17.39
N LEU A 123 5.28 12.56 17.20
CA LEU A 123 4.10 12.53 16.35
C LEU A 123 4.55 12.74 14.90
N HIS A 124 4.46 11.68 14.09
CA HIS A 124 4.83 11.70 12.69
C HIS A 124 3.64 12.11 11.82
N SER A 125 3.88 13.13 11.00
CA SER A 125 2.95 13.61 9.99
C SER A 125 3.07 12.78 8.71
N TYR A 126 2.12 12.94 7.79
CA TYR A 126 2.19 12.30 6.47
C TYR A 126 3.44 12.67 5.68
N ARG A 127 4.01 13.86 5.91
CA ARG A 127 5.23 14.32 5.23
C ARG A 127 6.49 13.56 5.64
N ASP A 128 6.45 12.92 6.80
CA ASP A 128 7.59 12.16 7.35
C ASP A 128 7.59 10.72 6.85
N LEU A 129 6.51 10.28 6.19
CA LEU A 129 6.37 8.93 5.69
C LEU A 129 7.21 8.72 4.42
N PRO A 130 7.86 7.55 4.27
CA PRO A 130 8.48 7.19 3.01
C PRO A 130 7.42 7.10 1.91
N PRO A 131 7.77 7.41 0.65
CA PRO A 131 6.85 7.27 -0.46
C PRO A 131 6.46 5.81 -0.65
N MET A 132 5.20 5.58 -1.03
CA MET A 132 4.72 4.28 -1.51
C MET A 132 4.67 4.26 -3.04
N VAL A 133 4.90 3.08 -3.61
CA VAL A 133 4.87 2.85 -5.06
C VAL A 133 3.77 1.86 -5.41
N GLY A 134 3.13 2.06 -6.55
CA GLY A 134 2.17 1.11 -7.09
C GLY A 134 2.09 1.16 -8.61
N TRP A 135 1.37 0.21 -9.18
CA TRP A 135 1.26 0.07 -10.62
C TRP A 135 -0.18 -0.14 -11.07
N THR A 136 -0.54 0.48 -12.19
CA THR A 136 -1.71 0.06 -12.97
C THR A 136 -1.23 -0.59 -14.27
N VAL A 137 -1.85 -1.70 -14.64
CA VAL A 137 -1.59 -2.42 -15.89
C VAL A 137 -2.89 -2.48 -16.67
N ILE A 138 -2.96 -1.78 -17.81
CA ILE A 138 -4.16 -1.73 -18.66
C ILE A 138 -3.83 -2.38 -20.00
N GLY A 139 -4.36 -3.57 -20.24
CA GLY A 139 -3.93 -4.42 -21.35
C GLY A 139 -2.44 -4.77 -21.18
N HIS A 140 -1.58 -4.11 -21.95
CA HIS A 140 -0.12 -4.27 -21.89
C HIS A 140 0.62 -3.03 -21.39
N ASP A 141 -0.11 -1.94 -21.07
CA ASP A 141 0.48 -0.68 -20.66
C ASP A 141 0.69 -0.62 -19.14
N TRP A 142 1.95 -0.53 -18.73
CA TRP A 142 2.35 -0.39 -17.33
C TRP A 142 2.52 1.07 -16.95
N HIS A 143 1.89 1.49 -15.86
CA HIS A 143 2.02 2.83 -15.31
C HIS A 143 2.46 2.73 -13.85
N THR A 144 3.57 3.40 -13.52
CA THR A 144 4.05 3.50 -12.13
C THR A 144 3.55 4.78 -11.48
N TRP A 145 3.08 4.64 -10.26
CA TRP A 145 2.53 5.70 -9.43
C TRP A 145 3.32 5.79 -8.13
N VAL A 146 3.64 7.01 -7.73
CA VAL A 146 4.31 7.28 -6.46
C VAL A 146 3.40 8.16 -5.61
N THR A 147 3.10 7.68 -4.40
CA THR A 147 2.30 8.39 -3.41
C THR A 147 3.20 8.87 -2.29
N PHE A 148 3.05 10.14 -1.90
CA PHE A 148 3.80 10.73 -0.80
C PHE A 148 2.90 11.74 -0.08
N GLY A 149 3.13 11.90 1.23
CA GLY A 149 2.39 12.85 2.04
C GLY A 149 2.75 14.29 1.66
N ALA A 150 1.78 15.06 1.16
CA ALA A 150 2.04 16.42 0.67
C ALA A 150 1.77 17.52 1.72
N THR A 151 0.92 17.26 2.72
CA THR A 151 0.51 18.27 3.72
C THR A 151 0.26 17.67 5.11
N ASN A 152 0.13 18.54 6.12
CA ASN A 152 -0.16 18.16 7.51
C ASN A 152 -1.64 17.78 7.76
N ILE A 153 -2.49 17.86 6.72
CA ILE A 153 -3.96 17.69 6.81
C ILE A 153 -4.44 16.40 6.14
N GLY A 154 -3.55 15.45 5.82
CA GLY A 154 -3.95 14.14 5.28
C GLY A 154 -4.34 14.15 3.79
N THR A 155 -4.04 15.22 3.04
CA THR A 155 -4.14 15.19 1.58
C THR A 155 -2.89 14.52 0.99
N ASP A 156 -3.02 13.24 0.62
CA ASP A 156 -1.98 12.53 -0.12
C ASP A 156 -1.98 12.96 -1.59
N ARG A 157 -0.80 13.23 -2.16
CA ARG A 157 -0.68 13.52 -3.60
C ARG A 157 -0.15 12.29 -4.32
N LEU A 158 -0.80 11.94 -5.41
CA LEU A 158 -0.42 10.83 -6.27
C LEU A 158 0.26 11.39 -7.53
N GLY A 159 1.58 11.24 -7.63
CA GLY A 159 2.37 11.79 -8.73
C GLY A 159 2.59 10.77 -9.85
N ARG A 160 2.31 11.15 -11.10
CA ARG A 160 2.82 10.46 -12.30
C ARG A 160 4.12 11.12 -12.72
N ASN A 161 5.11 10.35 -13.18
CA ASN A 161 6.34 10.87 -13.81
C ASN A 161 6.07 11.48 -15.22
N SER A 162 4.88 12.05 -15.47
CA SER A 162 4.50 12.69 -16.74
C SER A 162 3.35 13.71 -16.66
N SER A 163 2.58 13.79 -15.57
CA SER A 163 1.49 14.77 -15.42
C SER A 163 0.83 14.64 -14.04
N HIS A 164 0.73 15.74 -13.30
CA HIS A 164 0.10 15.80 -11.98
C HIS A 164 -1.38 15.37 -12.03
N ILE A 165 -1.77 14.39 -11.21
CA ILE A 165 -3.17 14.09 -10.90
C ILE A 165 -3.34 14.36 -9.40
N GLN A 166 -4.24 15.27 -9.05
CA GLN A 166 -4.51 15.67 -7.67
C GLN A 166 -5.70 14.86 -7.17
N LEU A 167 -5.47 13.98 -6.21
CA LEU A 167 -6.53 13.38 -5.39
C LEU A 167 -6.54 14.15 -4.06
N GLU A 168 -7.67 14.75 -3.72
CA GLU A 168 -7.85 15.45 -2.45
C GLU A 168 -8.55 14.49 -1.49
N ILE A 169 -7.91 14.23 -0.35
CA ILE A 169 -8.46 13.46 0.75
C ILE A 169 -8.69 14.45 1.90
N GLY A 170 -9.95 14.69 2.24
CA GLY A 170 -10.38 15.61 3.30
C GLY A 170 -10.87 14.90 4.54
#